data_AF-A0A9E6RBE8-F1
#
_entry.id   AF-A0A9E6RBE8-F1
#
_cell.length_a   1.000
_cell.length_b   1.000
_cell.length_c   1.000
_cell.angle_alpha   90.00
_cell.angle_beta   90.00
_cell.angle_gamma   90.00
#
_symmetry.space_group_name_H-M   'P 1'
#
loop_
_entity.id
_entity.type
_entity.pdbx_description
1 polymer ?
#
loop_
_entity_poly.entity_id
_entity_poly.type
_entity_poly.pdbx_seq_one_letter_code
_entity_poly.pdbx_strand_id
1 'polypeptide(L)' 'MSLSQALRTARGAWDGEVIDYKLCTFDGALAYDLTLLNDDGRVARVRVEAVSGKLVGVR' A
#
# COMPACT_ATOMS: atom_id res chain seq x y z
N MET A 1 -1.29 -12.30 -4.36
CA MET A 1 -2.13 -11.31 -5.09
C MET A 1 -1.28 -10.58 -6.12
N SER A 2 -1.89 -9.87 -7.08
CA SER A 2 -1.15 -9.00 -8.00
C SER A 2 -0.96 -7.59 -7.44
N LEU A 3 0.06 -6.87 -7.91
CA LEU A 3 0.27 -5.45 -7.58
C LEU A 3 -1.00 -4.61 -7.84
N SER A 4 -1.67 -4.82 -8.97
CA SER A 4 -2.89 -4.07 -9.32
C SER A 4 -4.02 -4.26 -8.31
N GLN A 5 -4.11 -5.44 -7.66
CA GLN A 5 -5.07 -5.65 -6.57
C GLN A 5 -4.63 -4.89 -5.31
N ALA A 6 -3.33 -4.89 -4.97
CA ALA A 6 -2.81 -4.16 -3.81
C ALA A 6 -2.99 -2.64 -3.95
N LEU A 7 -2.78 -2.10 -5.16
CA LEU A 7 -3.03 -0.69 -5.47
C LEU A 7 -4.49 -0.30 -5.23
N ARG A 8 -5.44 -1.17 -5.57
CA ARG A 8 -6.87 -0.94 -5.29
C ARG A 8 -7.16 -0.94 -3.79
N THR A 9 -6.61 -1.90 -3.04
CA THR A 9 -6.74 -1.92 -1.57
C THR A 9 -6.19 -0.64 -0.96
N ALA A 10 -5.03 -0.17 -1.42
CA ALA A 10 -4.40 1.02 -0.85
C ALA A 10 -5.17 2.31 -1.14
N ARG A 11 -5.65 2.49 -2.38
CA ARG A 11 -6.53 3.62 -2.74
C ARG A 11 -7.87 3.60 -1.99
N GLY A 12 -8.34 2.43 -1.59
CA GLY A 12 -9.51 2.32 -0.71
C GLY A 12 -9.22 2.66 0.76
N ALA A 13 -7.95 2.64 1.18
CA ALA A 13 -7.53 2.88 2.56
C ALA A 13 -7.05 4.33 2.80
N TRP A 14 -6.53 4.99 1.78
CA TRP A 14 -6.07 6.38 1.85
C TRP A 14 -6.30 7.06 0.50
N ASP A 15 -6.85 8.27 0.55
CA ASP A 15 -7.09 9.07 -0.64
C ASP A 15 -5.77 9.63 -1.20
N GLY A 16 -5.55 9.45 -2.51
CA GLY A 16 -4.34 9.90 -3.18
C GLY A 16 -3.84 8.98 -4.29
N GLU A 17 -2.86 9.46 -5.01
CA GLU A 17 -2.19 8.74 -6.09
C GLU A 17 -1.01 7.93 -5.55
N VAL A 18 -0.87 6.69 -6.02
CA VAL A 18 0.30 5.86 -5.70
C VAL A 18 1.47 6.33 -6.57
N ILE A 19 2.50 6.87 -5.93
CA ILE A 19 3.69 7.44 -6.60
C ILE A 19 4.91 6.53 -6.52
N ASP A 20 4.92 5.55 -5.60
CA ASP A 20 6.00 4.59 -5.46
C ASP A 20 5.48 3.28 -4.82
N TYR A 21 6.17 2.18 -5.10
CA TYR A 21 5.92 0.91 -4.46
C TYR A 21 7.18 0.05 -4.34
N LYS A 22 7.21 -0.76 -3.28
CA LYS A 22 8.19 -1.84 -3.13
C LYS A 22 7.53 -3.09 -2.57
N LEU A 23 8.12 -4.23 -2.90
CA LEU A 23 7.78 -5.51 -2.28
C LEU A 23 8.85 -5.82 -1.21
N CYS A 24 8.44 -6.01 0.03
CA CYS A 24 9.34 -6.29 1.15
C CYS A 24 8.73 -7.26 2.14
N THR A 25 9.56 -7.89 2.97
CA THR A 25 9.09 -8.67 4.12
C THR A 25 8.70 -7.73 5.26
N PHE A 26 7.52 -7.94 5.83
CA PHE A 26 7.00 -7.25 7.01
C PHE A 26 6.31 -8.27 7.92
N ASP A 27 6.68 -8.30 9.20
CA ASP A 27 6.18 -9.26 10.19
C ASP A 27 6.22 -10.73 9.71
N GLY A 28 7.30 -11.09 9.02
CA GLY A 28 7.52 -12.44 8.49
C GLY A 28 6.74 -12.78 7.22
N ALA A 29 5.95 -11.87 6.68
CA ALA A 29 5.18 -12.06 5.44
C ALA A 29 5.61 -11.07 4.34
N LEU A 30 5.46 -11.47 3.07
CA LEU A 30 5.63 -10.55 1.95
C LEU A 30 4.50 -9.51 1.94
N ALA A 31 4.86 -8.24 1.78
CA ALA A 31 3.93 -7.13 1.73
C ALA A 31 4.35 -6.07 0.71
N TYR A 32 3.37 -5.45 0.06
CA TYR A 32 3.55 -4.23 -0.71
C TYR A 32 3.56 -3.04 0.24
N ASP A 33 4.61 -2.22 0.19
CA ASP A 33 4.71 -0.91 0.87
C ASP A 33 4.51 0.15 -0.21
N LEU A 34 3.34 0.80 -0.20
CA LEU A 34 2.83 1.69 -1.23
C LEU A 34 2.87 3.12 -0.70
N THR A 35 3.51 4.02 -1.45
CA THR A 35 3.56 5.44 -1.11
C THR A 35 2.48 6.19 -1.86
N LEU A 36 1.59 6.85 -1.14
CA LEU A 36 0.49 7.64 -1.69
C LEU A 36 0.72 9.12 -1.41
N LEU A 37 0.47 9.96 -2.42
CA LEU A 37 0.46 11.42 -2.32
C LEU A 37 -0.96 11.90 -2.58
N ASN A 38 -1.54 12.67 -1.66
CA ASN A 38 -2.85 13.29 -1.85
C ASN A 38 -2.73 14.72 -2.41
N ASP A 39 -3.87 15.30 -2.80
CA ASP A 39 -3.92 16.64 -3.40
C ASP A 39 -3.50 17.77 -2.43
N ASP A 40 -3.54 17.52 -1.12
CA ASP A 40 -3.01 18.44 -0.09
C ASP A 40 -1.48 18.35 0.06
N GLY A 41 -0.82 17.49 -0.72
CA GLY A 41 0.63 17.25 -0.65
C GLY A 41 1.06 16.34 0.51
N ARG A 42 0.11 15.69 1.20
CA ARG A 42 0.42 14.74 2.28
C ARG A 42 0.81 13.39 1.71
N VAL A 43 1.82 12.80 2.32
CA VAL A 43 2.32 11.46 1.95
C VAL A 43 1.89 10.45 3.01
N ALA A 44 1.34 9.32 2.56
CA ALA A 44 1.07 8.15 3.39
C ALA A 44 1.79 6.92 2.85
N ARG A 45 2.15 6.00 3.74
CA ARG A 45 2.60 4.66 3.41
C ARG A 45 1.55 3.64 3.81
N VAL A 46 0.96 3.01 2.81
CA VAL A 46 -0.04 1.97 2.95
C VAL A 46 0.62 0.62 2.72
N ARG A 47 0.47 -0.30 3.68
CA ARG A 47 1.03 -1.64 3.58
C ARG A 47 -0.06 -2.69 3.40
N VAL A 48 0.11 -3.52 2.38
CA VAL A 48 -0.85 -4.58 1.99
C VAL A 48 -0.12 -5.92 1.94
N GLU A 49 -0.60 -6.93 2.67
CA GLU A 49 -0.03 -8.28 2.62
C GLU A 49 -0.15 -8.87 1.21
N ALA A 50 0.96 -9.34 0.64
CA ALA A 50 1.03 -9.77 -0.75
C ALA A 50 0.29 -11.09 -1.02
N VAL A 51 0.02 -11.92 0.00
CA VAL A 51 -0.73 -13.18 -0.17
C VAL A 51 -2.24 -12.91 -0.14
N SER A 52 -2.75 -12.37 0.97
CA SER A 52 -4.20 -12.21 1.19
C SER A 52 -4.78 -10.90 0.64
N GLY A 53 -3.95 -9.87 0.44
CA GLY A 53 -4.42 -8.52 0.14
C GLY A 53 -4.99 -7.75 1.32
N LYS A 54 -4.80 -8.25 2.54
CA LYS A 54 -5.18 -7.57 3.77
C LYS A 54 -4.36 -6.29 3.95
N LEU A 55 -5.04 -5.20 4.30
CA LEU A 55 -4.41 -3.99 4.80
C LEU A 55 -3.77 -4.29 6.17
N VAL A 56 -2.45 -4.12 6.26
CA VAL A 56 -1.69 -4.40 7.49
C VAL A 56 -1.15 -3.12 8.15
N GLY A 57 -1.25 -1.96 7.48
CA GLY A 57 -0.95 -0.69 8.11
C GLY A 57 -1.11 0.52 7.18
N VAL A 58 -1.32 1.68 7.79
CA VAL A 58 -1.32 3.01 7.15
C VAL A 58 -0.55 3.95 8.08
N ARG A 59 0.43 4.68 7.55
CA ARG A 59 1.26 5.62 8.33
C ARG A 59 1.61 6.88 7.55
#